data_AF-A0A1H3TBB6-F1
#
_entry.id   AF-A0A1H3TBB6-F1
#
_cell.length_a   1.000
_cell.length_b   1.000
_cell.length_c   1.000
_cell.angle_alpha   90.00
_cell.angle_beta   90.00
_cell.angle_gamma   90.00
#
_symmetry.space_group_name_H-M   'P 1'
#
loop_
_entity.id
_entity.type
_entity.pdbx_description
1 polymer ?
#
loop_
_entity_poly.entity_id
_entity_poly.type
_entity_poly.pdbx_seq_one_letter_code
_entity_poly.pdbx_strand_id
1 'polypeptide(L)'
;MSWSAYGSFVVFAIVLIAIPGADFAVTVRSTLVGGRRQGQWSAAGIASSNVVQGLLAVAGLGAIVVRVEPLFQAVKWAGIGYLLYLAAQSFRSAARGDYASLDADGPRTTGTAWTGWRQGFLSNITNPKVLVFYLAVLPQFLGPGTPVAVLVVFALTHAALGLLYSLLVVAGLHRVRRALSRRRVRRALDAATGTALTAFGARLAVESA
;
A
#
# COMPACT_ATOMS: atom_id res chain seq x y z
N MET A 1 -15.52 10.89 -14.55
CA MET A 1 -15.18 10.10 -13.35
C MET A 1 -16.48 9.53 -12.81
N SER A 2 -16.65 8.21 -12.75
CA SER A 2 -17.81 7.62 -12.08
C SER A 2 -17.54 7.58 -10.56
N TRP A 3 -18.47 8.10 -9.77
CA TRP A 3 -18.33 8.15 -8.31
C TRP A 3 -18.25 6.75 -7.69
N SER A 4 -18.86 5.74 -8.33
CA SER A 4 -18.78 4.34 -7.92
C SER A 4 -17.38 3.74 -8.08
N ALA A 5 -16.67 4.04 -9.17
CA ALA A 5 -15.30 3.55 -9.39
C ALA A 5 -14.32 4.22 -8.41
N TYR A 6 -14.47 5.53 -8.19
CA TYR A 6 -13.65 6.25 -7.21
C TYR A 6 -13.88 5.74 -5.78
N GLY A 7 -15.13 5.51 -5.37
CA GLY A 7 -15.44 4.92 -4.07
C GLY A 7 -14.86 3.52 -3.90
N SER A 8 -14.97 2.67 -4.93
CA SER A 8 -14.38 1.33 -4.94
C SER A 8 -12.86 1.36 -4.82
N PHE A 9 -12.22 2.31 -5.52
CA PHE A 9 -10.79 2.57 -5.41
C PHE A 9 -10.37 2.96 -4.00
N VAL A 10 -11.07 3.89 -3.37
CA VAL A 10 -10.76 4.35 -2.00
C VAL A 10 -10.87 3.19 -1.01
N VAL A 11 -11.94 2.39 -1.09
CA VAL A 11 -12.11 1.21 -0.23
C VAL A 11 -10.97 0.22 -0.44
N PHE A 12 -10.65 -0.09 -1.70
CA PHE A 12 -9.55 -1.00 -2.03
C PHE A 12 -8.19 -0.48 -1.51
N ALA A 13 -7.90 0.80 -1.73
CA ALA A 13 -6.68 1.45 -1.25
C ALA A 13 -6.56 1.36 0.27
N ILE A 14 -7.64 1.64 1.02
CA ILE A 14 -7.66 1.52 2.48
C ILE A 14 -7.35 0.08 2.92
N VAL A 15 -7.97 -0.92 2.29
CA VAL A 15 -7.70 -2.33 2.60
C VAL A 15 -6.24 -2.67 2.35
N LEU A 16 -5.69 -2.28 1.20
CA LEU A 16 -4.30 -2.56 0.83
C LEU A 16 -3.27 -1.87 1.75
N ILE A 17 -3.58 -0.64 2.19
CA ILE A 17 -2.76 0.12 3.12
C ILE A 17 -2.81 -0.49 4.53
N ALA A 18 -3.96 -1.03 4.95
CA ALA A 18 -4.11 -1.65 6.26
C ALA A 18 -3.26 -2.93 6.42
N ILE A 19 -2.83 -3.55 5.32
CA ILE A 19 -1.94 -4.72 5.33
C ILE A 19 -0.54 -4.29 5.78
N PRO A 20 -0.07 -4.78 6.95
CA PRO A 20 1.28 -4.46 7.42
C PRO A 20 2.32 -4.97 6.41
N GLY A 21 3.09 -4.05 5.81
CA GLY A 21 4.16 -4.35 4.87
C GLY A 21 5.50 -3.73 5.28
N ALA A 22 6.39 -3.58 4.30
CA ALA A 22 7.71 -2.95 4.50
C ALA A 22 7.59 -1.49 4.97
N ASP A 23 6.64 -0.74 4.43
CA ASP A 23 6.29 0.64 4.79
C ASP A 23 5.86 0.77 6.26
N PHE A 24 4.99 -0.13 6.71
CA PHE A 24 4.57 -0.21 8.11
C PHE A 24 5.76 -0.55 9.03
N ALA A 25 6.54 -1.57 8.68
CA ALA A 25 7.69 -2.00 9.48
C ALA A 25 8.74 -0.89 9.62
N VAL A 26 9.04 -0.18 8.53
CA VAL A 26 9.96 0.95 8.55
C VAL A 26 9.40 2.11 9.37
N THR A 27 8.12 2.46 9.20
CA THR A 27 7.48 3.52 10.00
C THR A 27 7.55 3.21 11.50
N VAL A 28 7.21 1.98 11.90
CA VAL A 28 7.27 1.53 13.30
C VAL A 28 8.71 1.57 13.82
N ARG A 29 9.67 1.01 13.06
CA ARG A 29 11.09 0.99 13.45
C ARG A 29 11.67 2.40 13.59
N SER A 30 11.45 3.28 12.62
CA SER A 30 11.91 4.67 12.67
C SER A 30 11.29 5.42 13.86
N THR A 31 10.04 5.13 14.21
CA THR A 31 9.38 5.74 15.38
C THR A 31 9.94 5.21 16.70
N LEU A 32 10.23 3.91 16.78
CA LEU A 32 10.77 3.26 17.98
C LEU A 32 12.21 3.70 18.25
N VAL A 33 13.06 3.67 17.22
CA VAL A 33 14.50 3.90 17.34
C VAL A 33 14.84 5.40 17.36
N GLY A 34 14.27 6.20 16.45
CA GLY A 34 14.55 7.64 16.33
C GLY A 34 13.44 8.57 16.80
N GLY A 35 12.41 8.03 17.45
CA GLY A 35 11.31 8.80 18.02
C GLY A 35 10.27 9.29 17.01
N ARG A 36 9.23 9.96 17.52
CA ARG A 36 8.07 10.41 16.73
C ARG A 36 8.45 11.27 15.53
N ARG A 37 9.43 12.16 15.69
CA ARG A 37 9.91 13.02 14.60
C ARG A 37 10.48 12.19 13.45
N GLN A 38 11.36 11.22 13.73
CA GLN A 38 11.89 10.36 12.68
C GLN A 38 10.79 9.50 12.02
N GLY A 39 9.82 9.02 12.82
CA GLY A 39 8.63 8.35 12.31
C GLY A 39 7.79 9.20 11.34
N GLN A 40 7.53 10.46 11.68
CA GLN A 40 6.81 11.41 10.81
C GLN A 40 7.54 11.65 9.50
N TRP A 41 8.86 11.81 9.54
CA TRP A 41 9.65 11.97 8.32
C TRP A 41 9.69 10.69 7.48
N SER A 42 9.69 9.50 8.10
CA SER A 42 9.52 8.24 7.38
C SER A 42 8.16 8.16 6.67
N ALA A 43 7.08 8.56 7.34
CA ALA A 43 5.76 8.68 6.72
C ALA A 43 5.77 9.64 5.53
N ALA A 44 6.43 10.79 5.65
CA ALA A 44 6.60 11.74 4.55
C ALA A 44 7.40 11.12 3.38
N GLY A 45 8.46 10.36 3.65
CA GLY A 45 9.23 9.66 2.62
C GLY A 45 8.41 8.61 1.86
N ILE A 46 7.61 7.83 2.59
CA ILE A 46 6.65 6.88 1.99
C ILE A 46 5.65 7.61 1.09
N ALA A 47 5.08 8.72 1.56
CA ALA A 47 4.14 9.52 0.78
C ALA A 47 4.78 10.12 -0.47
N SER A 48 6.00 10.68 -0.37
CA SER A 48 6.76 11.18 -1.52
C SER A 48 7.01 10.09 -2.56
N SER A 49 7.37 8.88 -2.12
CA SER A 49 7.53 7.73 -3.00
C SER A 49 6.24 7.33 -3.69
N ASN A 50 5.11 7.27 -2.97
CA ASN A 50 3.80 7.00 -3.56
C ASN A 50 3.43 8.05 -4.63
N VAL A 51 3.72 9.34 -4.38
CA VAL A 51 3.51 10.40 -5.40
C VAL A 51 4.37 10.14 -6.63
N VAL A 52 5.67 9.85 -6.44
CA VAL A 52 6.58 9.55 -7.57
C VAL A 52 6.11 8.35 -8.37
N GLN A 53 5.80 7.22 -7.72
CA GLN A 53 5.28 6.03 -8.42
C GLN A 53 3.95 6.31 -9.10
N GLY A 54 3.06 7.04 -8.44
CA GLY A 54 1.77 7.42 -9.01
C GLY A 54 1.93 8.26 -10.27
N LEU A 55 2.78 9.29 -10.24
CA LEU A 55 3.05 10.13 -11.40
C LEU A 55 3.76 9.35 -12.52
N LEU A 56 4.72 8.47 -12.18
CA LEU A 56 5.37 7.59 -13.16
C LEU A 56 4.37 6.61 -13.77
N ALA A 57 3.44 6.08 -12.99
CA ALA A 57 2.37 5.24 -13.49
C ALA A 57 1.42 6.05 -14.38
N VAL A 58 1.03 7.27 -14.00
CA VAL A 58 0.24 8.16 -14.87
C VAL A 58 0.93 8.42 -16.20
N ALA A 59 2.23 8.76 -16.18
CA ALA A 59 3.02 9.02 -17.38
C ALA A 59 3.22 7.76 -18.23
N GLY A 60 3.53 6.63 -17.60
CA GLY A 60 3.75 5.33 -18.24
C GLY A 60 2.46 4.73 -18.79
N LEU A 61 1.35 4.80 -18.06
CA LEU A 61 0.04 4.36 -18.51
C LEU A 61 -0.44 5.21 -19.70
N GLY A 62 -0.21 6.53 -19.67
CA GLY A 62 -0.49 7.41 -20.81
C GLY A 62 0.29 7.04 -22.08
N ALA A 63 1.51 6.50 -21.93
CA ALA A 63 2.36 6.07 -23.04
C ALA A 63 2.07 4.63 -23.52
N ILE A 64 1.66 3.73 -22.60
CA ILE A 64 1.57 2.27 -22.85
C ILE A 64 0.12 1.81 -23.11
N VAL A 65 -0.86 2.33 -22.38
CA VAL A 65 -2.26 1.84 -22.42
C VAL A 65 -2.94 2.14 -23.76
N VAL A 66 -2.44 3.10 -24.53
CA VAL A 66 -3.09 3.54 -25.77
C VAL A 66 -2.65 2.73 -27.01
N ARG A 67 -1.61 1.88 -26.93
CA ARG A 67 -1.04 1.24 -28.14
C ARG A 67 -0.97 -0.29 -28.17
N VAL A 68 -1.03 -1.00 -27.05
CA VAL A 68 -0.78 -2.46 -27.06
C VAL A 68 -1.72 -3.22 -26.11
N GLU A 69 -2.87 -3.65 -26.64
CA GLU A 69 -3.87 -4.47 -25.91
C GLU A 69 -3.26 -5.70 -25.21
N PRO A 70 -2.37 -6.50 -25.84
CA PRO A 70 -1.73 -7.64 -25.15
C PRO A 70 -0.93 -7.25 -23.90
N LEU A 71 -0.32 -6.06 -23.89
CA LEU A 71 0.48 -5.59 -22.77
C LEU A 71 -0.41 -5.17 -21.59
N PHE A 72 -1.55 -4.55 -21.88
CA PHE A 72 -2.56 -4.27 -20.86
C PHE A 72 -3.09 -5.56 -20.21
N GLN A 73 -3.40 -6.58 -21.03
CA GLN A 73 -3.82 -7.89 -20.53
C GLN A 73 -2.75 -8.57 -19.68
N ALA A 74 -1.49 -8.56 -20.13
CA ALA A 74 -0.39 -9.14 -19.38
C ALA A 74 -0.23 -8.49 -18.00
N VAL A 75 -0.29 -7.16 -17.95
CA VAL A 75 -0.21 -6.39 -16.69
C VAL A 75 -1.41 -6.67 -15.79
N LYS A 76 -2.63 -6.73 -16.36
CA LYS A 76 -3.86 -7.08 -15.63
C LYS A 76 -3.74 -8.46 -14.95
N TRP A 77 -3.39 -9.50 -15.72
CA TRP A 77 -3.26 -10.86 -15.20
C TRP A 77 -2.12 -11.00 -14.20
N ALA A 78 -1.00 -10.31 -14.40
CA ALA A 78 0.08 -10.23 -13.41
C ALA A 78 -0.40 -9.60 -12.09
N GLY A 79 -1.19 -8.53 -12.17
CA GLY A 79 -1.83 -7.91 -11.00
C GLY A 79 -2.76 -8.83 -10.26
N ILE A 80 -3.66 -9.52 -10.98
CA ILE A 80 -4.58 -10.52 -10.39
C ILE A 80 -3.79 -11.60 -9.66
N GLY A 81 -2.77 -12.19 -10.32
CA GLY A 81 -1.93 -13.22 -9.73
C GLY A 81 -1.23 -12.75 -8.44
N TYR A 82 -0.73 -11.51 -8.45
CA TYR A 82 -0.09 -10.93 -7.27
C TYR A 82 -1.08 -10.63 -6.13
N LEU A 83 -2.29 -10.16 -6.44
CA LEU A 83 -3.35 -9.97 -5.44
C LEU A 83 -3.75 -11.29 -4.78
N LEU A 84 -3.87 -12.36 -5.56
CA LEU A 84 -4.14 -13.71 -5.05
C LEU A 84 -2.97 -14.24 -4.21
N TYR A 85 -1.73 -13.95 -4.61
CA TYR A 85 -0.54 -14.23 -3.81
C TYR A 85 -0.58 -13.51 -2.46
N LEU A 86 -0.88 -12.21 -2.45
CA LEU A 86 -1.01 -11.43 -1.20
C LEU A 86 -2.17 -11.96 -0.33
N ALA A 87 -3.30 -12.31 -0.94
CA ALA A 87 -4.43 -12.90 -0.22
C ALA A 87 -4.04 -14.23 0.44
N ALA A 88 -3.34 -15.11 -0.30
CA ALA A 88 -2.84 -16.37 0.23
C ALA A 88 -1.81 -16.15 1.35
N GLN A 89 -0.94 -15.15 1.23
CA GLN A 89 -0.01 -14.78 2.30
C GLN A 89 -0.75 -14.32 3.55
N SER A 90 -1.78 -13.47 3.41
CA SER A 90 -2.62 -13.03 4.53
C SER A 90 -3.35 -14.21 5.19
N PHE A 91 -3.98 -15.10 4.43
CA PHE A 91 -4.63 -16.29 5.00
C PHE A 91 -3.63 -17.22 5.71
N ARG A 92 -2.43 -17.39 5.16
CA ARG A 92 -1.36 -18.17 5.80
C ARG A 92 -0.92 -17.55 7.12
N SER A 93 -0.75 -16.23 7.18
CA SER A 93 -0.42 -15.50 8.42
C SER A 93 -1.54 -15.65 9.46
N ALA A 94 -2.81 -15.53 9.04
CA ALA A 94 -3.98 -15.75 9.89
C ALA A 94 -4.04 -17.18 10.46
N ALA A 95 -3.66 -18.18 9.67
CA ALA A 95 -3.71 -19.59 10.06
C ALA A 95 -2.54 -20.00 10.99
N ARG A 96 -1.31 -19.59 10.65
CA ARG A 96 -0.10 -19.95 11.42
C ARG A 96 0.07 -19.12 12.68
N GLY A 97 -0.29 -17.85 12.63
CA GLY A 97 -0.10 -16.92 13.75
C GLY A 97 1.37 -16.61 14.08
N ASP A 98 2.29 -16.84 13.14
CA ASP A 98 3.72 -16.50 13.26
C ASP A 98 3.93 -15.01 13.03
N TYR A 99 3.57 -14.24 14.06
CA TYR A 99 3.68 -12.80 14.04
C TYR A 99 5.00 -12.35 14.65
N ALA A 100 5.82 -11.65 13.85
CA ALA A 100 7.01 -10.99 14.37
C ALA A 100 6.65 -10.06 15.55
N SER A 101 7.46 -10.12 16.61
CA SER A 101 7.35 -9.21 17.74
C SER A 101 7.56 -7.78 17.26
N LEU A 102 6.81 -6.84 17.85
CA LEU A 102 6.99 -5.40 17.58
C LEU A 102 7.93 -4.76 18.59
N ASP A 103 8.71 -5.60 19.28
CA ASP A 103 9.64 -5.19 20.30
C ASP A 103 10.96 -4.86 19.60
N ALA A 104 11.26 -3.57 19.48
CA ALA A 104 12.56 -3.10 19.05
C ALA A 104 13.34 -2.70 20.30
N ASP A 105 14.07 -3.65 20.89
CA ASP A 105 14.94 -3.42 22.06
C ASP A 105 16.32 -2.83 21.67
N GLY A 106 16.41 -2.23 20.49
CA GLY A 106 17.64 -1.59 20.01
C GLY A 106 17.90 -0.25 20.70
N PRO A 107 19.17 0.18 20.84
CA PRO A 107 19.51 1.46 21.43
C PRO A 107 18.82 2.60 20.67
N ARG A 108 18.16 3.50 21.43
CA ARG A 108 17.54 4.70 20.88
C ARG A 108 18.66 5.58 20.30
N THR A 109 18.54 5.96 19.03
CA THR A 109 19.48 6.88 18.40
C THR A 109 18.80 8.22 18.16
N THR A 110 19.55 9.32 18.19
CA THR A 110 19.06 10.61 17.71
C THR A 110 18.99 10.60 16.19
N GLY A 111 17.96 9.93 15.66
CA GLY A 111 17.72 9.83 14.24
C GLY A 111 17.38 11.18 13.62
N THR A 112 18.06 11.57 12.54
CA THR A 112 17.74 12.81 11.84
C THR A 112 16.44 12.68 11.03
N ALA A 113 15.79 13.82 10.76
CA ALA A 113 14.63 13.91 9.87
C ALA A 113 14.93 13.30 8.49
N TRP A 114 16.09 13.64 7.92
CA TRP A 114 16.52 13.13 6.63
C TRP A 114 16.67 11.61 6.62
N THR A 115 17.24 11.02 7.69
CA THR A 115 17.33 9.56 7.82
C THR A 115 15.95 8.90 7.80
N GLY A 116 14.97 9.47 8.51
CA GLY A 116 13.59 8.99 8.50
C GLY A 116 12.99 9.03 7.10
N TRP A 117 13.06 10.18 6.44
CA TRP A 117 12.54 10.36 5.09
C TRP A 117 13.18 9.39 4.09
N ARG A 118 14.51 9.26 4.10
CA ARG A 118 15.23 8.38 3.17
C ARG A 118 14.87 6.90 3.38
N GLN A 119 14.73 6.46 4.63
CA GLN A 119 14.28 5.11 4.95
C GLN A 119 12.86 4.86 4.44
N GLY A 120 11.93 5.78 4.71
CA GLY A 120 10.56 5.69 4.23
C GLY A 120 10.48 5.63 2.71
N PHE A 121 11.15 6.57 2.03
CA PHE A 121 11.18 6.64 0.56
C PHE A 121 11.74 5.36 -0.05
N LEU A 122 12.93 4.92 0.36
CA LEU A 122 13.57 3.72 -0.20
C LEU A 122 12.75 2.45 0.05
N SER A 123 12.12 2.34 1.22
CA SER A 123 11.31 1.17 1.57
C SER A 123 10.05 1.06 0.72
N ASN A 124 9.46 2.19 0.35
CA ASN A 124 8.22 2.24 -0.40
C ASN A 124 8.47 2.20 -1.92
N ILE A 125 9.52 2.89 -2.40
CA ILE A 125 9.81 2.97 -3.84
C ILE A 125 10.15 1.60 -4.44
N THR A 126 10.73 0.72 -3.61
CA THR A 126 11.09 -0.66 -3.96
C THR A 126 10.03 -1.68 -3.53
N ASN A 127 8.91 -1.23 -2.97
CA ASN A 127 7.89 -2.11 -2.43
C ASN A 127 7.07 -2.76 -3.56
N PRO A 128 7.17 -4.08 -3.77
CA PRO A 128 6.41 -4.76 -4.83
C PRO A 128 4.89 -4.61 -4.65
N LYS A 129 4.40 -4.46 -3.41
CA LYS A 129 2.97 -4.22 -3.13
C LYS A 129 2.46 -2.96 -3.81
N VAL A 130 3.25 -1.90 -3.72
CA VAL A 130 2.88 -0.56 -4.20
C VAL A 130 3.11 -0.45 -5.70
N LEU A 131 4.21 -1.05 -6.20
CA LEU A 131 4.48 -1.13 -7.63
C LEU A 131 3.36 -1.87 -8.37
N VAL A 132 2.93 -3.03 -7.88
CA VAL A 132 1.83 -3.79 -8.51
C VAL A 132 0.51 -3.04 -8.40
N PHE A 133 0.26 -2.35 -7.27
CA PHE A 133 -0.93 -1.50 -7.16
C PHE A 133 -0.99 -0.45 -8.27
N TYR A 134 0.08 0.32 -8.45
CA TYR A 134 0.10 1.38 -9.46
C TYR A 134 0.08 0.85 -10.90
N LEU A 135 0.76 -0.27 -11.15
CA LEU A 135 0.88 -0.80 -12.51
C LEU A 135 -0.35 -1.61 -12.94
N ALA A 136 -0.94 -2.41 -12.05
CA ALA A 136 -1.94 -3.39 -12.44
C ALA A 136 -3.33 -3.14 -11.86
N VAL A 137 -3.42 -2.47 -10.71
CA VAL A 137 -4.70 -2.27 -10.00
C VAL A 137 -5.28 -0.90 -10.27
N LEU A 138 -4.48 0.16 -10.17
CA LEU A 138 -4.91 1.53 -10.45
C LEU A 138 -5.59 1.68 -11.83
N PRO A 139 -5.06 1.13 -12.94
CA PRO A 139 -5.68 1.23 -14.27
C PRO A 139 -7.10 0.68 -14.33
N GLN A 140 -7.46 -0.28 -13.47
CA GLN A 140 -8.76 -0.95 -13.48
C GLN A 140 -9.89 -0.05 -12.96
N PHE A 141 -9.55 1.01 -12.24
CA PHE A 141 -10.53 2.00 -11.78
C PHE A 141 -10.71 3.16 -12.76
N LEU A 142 -10.00 3.12 -13.88
CA LEU A 142 -9.90 4.19 -14.85
C LEU A 142 -10.49 3.70 -16.18
N GLY A 143 -11.32 4.53 -16.80
CA GLY A 143 -11.91 4.20 -18.11
C GLY A 143 -10.96 4.53 -19.26
N PRO A 144 -11.21 4.00 -20.47
CA PRO A 144 -10.54 4.45 -21.70
C PRO A 144 -10.62 5.97 -21.85
N GLY A 145 -9.50 6.61 -22.21
CA GLY A 145 -9.44 8.07 -22.41
C GLY A 145 -9.56 8.91 -21.13
N THR A 146 -9.36 8.32 -19.95
CA THR A 146 -9.39 9.06 -18.69
C THR A 146 -8.37 10.23 -18.71
N PRO A 147 -8.78 11.48 -18.43
CA PRO A 147 -7.87 12.61 -18.43
C PRO A 147 -6.74 12.45 -17.40
N VAL A 148 -5.54 12.93 -17.75
CA VAL A 148 -4.36 12.90 -16.87
C VAL A 148 -4.64 13.49 -15.48
N ALA A 149 -5.43 14.57 -15.42
CA ALA A 149 -5.82 15.18 -14.14
C ALA A 149 -6.56 14.20 -13.21
N VAL A 150 -7.41 13.32 -13.74
CA VAL A 150 -8.12 12.30 -12.95
C VAL A 150 -7.14 11.24 -12.45
N LEU A 151 -6.18 10.81 -13.28
CA LEU A 151 -5.14 9.88 -12.88
C LEU A 151 -4.31 10.42 -11.70
N VAL A 152 -3.96 11.71 -11.77
CA VAL A 152 -3.25 12.42 -10.69
C VAL A 152 -4.09 12.46 -9.41
N VAL A 153 -5.41 12.71 -9.50
CA VAL A 153 -6.29 12.68 -8.32
C VAL A 153 -6.27 11.32 -7.62
N PHE A 154 -6.33 10.21 -8.36
CA PHE A 154 -6.25 8.87 -7.76
C PHE A 154 -4.89 8.62 -7.11
N ALA A 155 -3.80 8.98 -7.79
CA ALA A 155 -2.44 8.84 -7.27
C ALA A 155 -2.24 9.64 -5.97
N LEU A 156 -2.69 10.91 -5.94
CA LEU A 156 -2.62 11.77 -4.78
C LEU A 156 -3.55 11.30 -3.65
N THR A 157 -4.72 10.77 -3.98
CA THR A 157 -5.64 10.16 -2.99
C THR A 157 -4.95 9.00 -2.27
N HIS A 158 -4.33 8.07 -3.03
CA HIS A 158 -3.59 6.96 -2.44
C HIS A 158 -2.41 7.43 -1.58
N ALA A 159 -1.63 8.40 -2.07
CA ALA A 159 -0.52 8.97 -1.30
C ALA A 159 -0.99 9.65 0.01
N ALA A 160 -2.11 10.37 -0.04
CA ALA A 160 -2.70 11.03 1.14
C ALA A 160 -3.25 10.01 2.15
N LEU A 161 -3.94 8.96 1.69
CA LEU A 161 -4.40 7.86 2.55
C LEU A 161 -3.22 7.16 3.22
N GLY A 162 -2.16 6.86 2.47
CA GLY A 162 -0.93 6.25 2.98
C GLY A 162 -0.24 7.14 4.02
N LEU A 163 -0.12 8.44 3.74
CA LEU A 163 0.45 9.41 4.68
C LEU A 163 -0.38 9.47 5.97
N LEU A 164 -1.69 9.60 5.86
CA LEU A 164 -2.60 9.64 7.00
C LEU A 164 -2.46 8.37 7.85
N TYR A 165 -2.48 7.20 7.21
CA TYR A 165 -2.30 5.92 7.89
C TYR A 165 -0.96 5.86 8.64
N SER A 166 0.16 6.18 7.98
CA SER A 166 1.47 6.18 8.61
C SER A 166 1.56 7.18 9.76
N LEU A 167 0.97 8.38 9.64
CA LEU A 167 0.92 9.35 10.73
C LEU A 167 0.08 8.86 11.91
N LEU A 168 -1.04 8.18 11.66
CA LEU A 168 -1.84 7.54 12.71
C LEU A 168 -1.06 6.43 13.42
N VAL A 169 -0.26 5.65 12.69
CA VAL A 169 0.66 4.65 13.26
C VAL A 169 1.70 5.31 14.16
N VAL A 170 2.34 6.39 13.71
CA VAL A 170 3.32 7.16 14.51
C VAL A 170 2.68 7.77 15.75
N ALA A 171 1.51 8.40 15.60
CA ALA A 171 0.80 9.06 16.69
C ALA A 171 0.30 8.04 17.73
N GLY A 172 -0.19 6.90 17.26
CA GLY A 172 -0.83 5.84 18.04
C GLY A 172 0.07 4.66 18.37
N LEU A 173 1.40 4.76 18.21
CA LEU A 173 2.34 3.62 18.26
C LEU A 173 2.10 2.65 19.42
N HIS A 174 1.89 3.16 20.65
CA HIS A 174 1.61 2.31 21.82
C HIS A 174 0.29 1.53 21.69
N ARG A 175 -0.77 2.18 21.18
CA ARG A 175 -2.07 1.53 20.93
C ARG A 175 -1.97 0.54 19.78
N VAL A 176 -1.27 0.91 18.71
CA VAL A 176 -1.01 0.03 17.55
C VAL A 176 -0.24 -1.21 18.00
N ARG A 177 0.83 -1.06 18.79
CA ARG A 177 1.58 -2.18 19.36
C ARG A 177 0.70 -3.06 20.26
N ARG A 178 -0.12 -2.47 21.14
CA ARG A 178 -1.03 -3.22 22.03
C ARG A 178 -2.16 -3.94 21.27
N ALA A 179 -2.65 -3.34 20.19
CA ALA A 179 -3.65 -3.96 19.33
C ALA A 179 -3.03 -5.13 18.56
N LEU A 180 -1.90 -4.89 17.89
CA LEU A 180 -1.20 -5.88 17.09
C LEU A 180 -0.47 -6.93 17.95
N SER A 181 -0.21 -6.73 19.24
CA SER A 181 0.29 -7.81 20.11
C SER A 181 -0.76 -8.88 20.36
N ARG A 182 -2.05 -8.58 20.16
CA ARG A 182 -3.14 -9.54 20.28
C ARG A 182 -3.22 -10.38 19.00
N ARG A 183 -2.90 -11.68 19.13
CA ARG A 183 -3.04 -12.66 18.02
C ARG A 183 -4.40 -12.59 17.32
N ARG A 184 -5.49 -12.42 18.09
CA ARG A 184 -6.85 -12.28 17.53
C ARG A 184 -7.01 -11.08 16.59
N VAL A 185 -6.41 -9.93 16.93
CA VAL A 185 -6.51 -8.72 16.11
C VAL A 185 -5.75 -8.89 14.81
N ARG A 186 -4.50 -9.37 14.86
CA ARG A 186 -3.72 -9.63 13.64
C ARG A 186 -4.38 -10.68 12.76
N ARG A 187 -4.88 -11.77 13.36
CA ARG A 187 -5.61 -12.81 12.62
C ARG A 187 -6.86 -12.28 11.93
N ALA A 188 -7.61 -11.40 12.60
CA ALA A 188 -8.79 -10.76 12.00
C ALA A 188 -8.41 -9.82 10.86
N LEU A 189 -7.37 -8.99 11.03
CA LEU A 189 -6.86 -8.10 9.97
C LEU A 189 -6.38 -8.89 8.76
N ASP A 190 -5.60 -9.94 8.97
CA ASP A 190 -5.11 -10.82 7.91
C ASP A 190 -6.25 -11.55 7.19
N ALA A 191 -7.23 -12.08 7.93
CA ALA A 191 -8.37 -12.76 7.33
C ALA A 191 -9.23 -11.79 6.50
N ALA A 192 -9.57 -10.62 7.05
CA ALA A 192 -10.34 -9.60 6.34
C ALA A 192 -9.62 -9.10 5.08
N THR A 193 -8.31 -8.90 5.19
CA THR A 193 -7.44 -8.56 4.06
C THR A 193 -7.49 -9.63 2.98
N GLY A 194 -7.24 -10.89 3.35
CA GLY A 194 -7.25 -12.01 2.41
C GLY A 194 -8.59 -12.10 1.67
N THR A 195 -9.70 -12.01 2.39
CA THR A 195 -11.04 -12.04 1.80
C THR A 195 -11.26 -10.89 0.82
N ALA A 196 -10.90 -9.66 1.19
CA ALA A 196 -11.08 -8.49 0.32
C ALA A 196 -10.19 -8.55 -0.93
N LEU A 197 -8.94 -8.99 -0.80
CA LEU A 197 -8.02 -9.16 -1.93
C LEU A 197 -8.49 -10.28 -2.87
N THR A 198 -8.96 -11.41 -2.34
CA THR A 198 -9.54 -12.48 -3.16
C THR A 198 -10.80 -12.01 -3.88
N ALA A 199 -11.71 -11.33 -3.19
CA ALA A 199 -12.93 -10.81 -3.78
C ALA A 199 -12.63 -9.81 -4.91
N PHE A 200 -11.67 -8.91 -4.70
CA PHE A 200 -11.25 -7.96 -5.71
C PHE A 200 -10.55 -8.64 -6.89
N GLY A 201 -9.61 -9.55 -6.65
CA GLY A 201 -8.92 -10.30 -7.70
C GLY A 201 -9.88 -11.15 -8.54
N ALA A 202 -10.86 -11.81 -7.90
CA ALA A 202 -11.89 -12.58 -8.59
C ALA A 202 -12.80 -11.68 -9.43
N ARG A 203 -13.28 -10.56 -8.87
CA ARG A 203 -14.06 -9.57 -9.62
C ARG A 203 -13.30 -9.09 -10.85
N LEU A 204 -12.03 -8.72 -10.66
CA LEU A 204 -11.18 -8.22 -11.73
C LEU A 204 -10.93 -9.25 -12.85
N ALA A 205 -10.87 -10.54 -12.49
CA ALA A 205 -10.74 -11.63 -13.47
C ALA A 205 -12.01 -11.84 -14.31
N VAL A 206 -13.19 -11.55 -13.75
CA VAL A 206 -14.49 -11.68 -14.44
C VAL A 206 -14.85 -10.43 -15.24
N GLU A 207 -14.33 -9.27 -14.85
CA GLU A 207 -14.50 -8.01 -15.57
C GLU A 207 -13.80 -8.12 -16.94
N SER A 208 -14.59 -8.17 -18.01
CA SER A 208 -14.07 -8.22 -19.39
C SER A 208 -13.36 -6.90 -19.70
N ALA A 209 -12.24 -6.96 -20.41
CA ALA A 209 -11.52 -5.77 -20.84
C ALA A 209 -12.24 -5.03 -21.98
#